data_AF-A0A453KWU6-F1
#
_entry.id   AF-A0A453KWU6-F1
#
_cell.length_a   1.000
_cell.length_b   1.000
_cell.length_c   1.000
_cell.angle_alpha   90.00
_cell.angle_beta   90.00
_cell.angle_gamma   90.00
#
_symmetry.space_group_name_H-M   'P 1'
#
loop_
_entity.id
_entity.type
_entity.pdbx_description
1 polymer ?
#
loop_
_entity_poly.entity_id
_entity_poly.type
_entity_poly.pdbx_seq_one_letter_code
_entity_poly.pdbx_strand_id
1 'polypeptide(L)'
;MTLGTVIKKLSEGIKGQGGHVPYRDSKLTRILQPALGGNANTAIICNITLAQVHADETKSSLQFASRALRVTNCAEINEILTDAALLKRQRKEIEELRAKLKNSQSEHLDEDVLHLRNTLLQSELEKERIALELEEERKAKEQREKRLLQQAKKIENLSSLVLNSE
;
A
#
# COMPACT_ATOMS: atom_id res chain seq x y z
N MET A 1 36.43 32.36 6.98
CA MET A 1 36.27 31.81 5.62
C MET A 1 34.85 31.28 5.42
N THR A 2 34.11 31.80 4.43
CA THR A 2 32.69 31.49 4.21
C THR A 2 32.46 30.09 3.64
N LEU A 3 33.24 29.66 2.65
CA LEU A 3 33.11 28.34 2.02
C LEU A 3 33.31 27.18 3.01
N GLY A 4 34.33 27.27 3.86
CA GLY A 4 34.58 26.26 4.91
C GLY A 4 33.42 26.12 5.89
N THR A 5 32.69 27.22 6.16
CA THR A 5 31.51 27.22 7.04
C THR A 5 30.33 26.51 6.37
N VAL A 6 30.10 26.79 5.08
CA VAL A 6 29.07 26.11 4.27
C VAL A 6 29.34 24.60 4.22
N ILE A 7 30.56 24.18 3.87
CA ILE A 7 30.95 22.77 3.81
C ILE A 7 30.79 22.08 5.18
N LYS A 8 31.22 22.75 6.26
CA LYS A 8 31.06 22.19 7.61
C LYS A 8 29.59 21.88 7.92
N LYS A 9 28.70 22.88 7.75
CA LYS A 9 27.26 22.71 8.02
C LYS A 9 26.63 21.61 7.16
N LEU A 10 26.98 21.54 5.88
CA LEU A 10 26.46 20.51 4.99
C LEU A 10 26.98 19.11 5.38
N SER A 11 28.24 19.00 5.79
CA SER A 11 28.88 17.72 6.16
C SER A 11 28.37 17.12 7.48
N GLU A 12 27.80 17.94 8.36
CA GLU A 12 27.24 17.51 9.66
C GLU A 12 25.77 17.08 9.55
N GLY A 13 25.14 17.32 8.39
CA GLY A 13 23.77 16.91 8.08
C GLY A 13 22.69 17.75 8.80
N ILE A 14 21.50 17.80 8.18
CA ILE A 14 20.34 18.57 8.69
C ILE A 14 19.84 18.02 10.04
N LYS A 15 20.12 16.75 10.36
CA LYS A 15 19.64 16.08 11.58
C LYS A 15 20.37 16.51 12.87
N GLY A 16 21.53 17.15 12.79
CA GLY A 16 22.27 17.67 13.97
C GLY A 16 21.98 19.15 14.28
N GLN A 17 21.74 19.96 13.26
CA GLN A 17 21.42 21.39 13.36
C GLN A 17 20.64 21.81 12.11
N GLY A 18 19.34 21.54 12.04
CA GLY A 18 18.46 21.89 10.92
C GLY A 18 18.30 23.40 10.70
N GLY A 19 19.40 24.08 10.39
CA GLY A 19 19.51 25.52 10.35
C GLY A 19 20.09 26.03 9.02
N HIS A 20 19.83 27.31 8.77
CA HIS A 20 20.27 28.06 7.59
C HIS A 20 21.75 27.81 7.24
N VAL A 21 21.99 27.39 6.00
CA VAL A 21 23.32 27.31 5.39
C VAL A 21 23.65 28.68 4.75
N PRO A 22 24.73 29.35 5.15
CA PRO A 22 25.00 30.74 4.81
C PRO A 22 25.59 30.91 3.40
N TYR A 23 24.91 30.43 2.35
CA TYR A 23 25.37 30.62 0.97
C TYR A 23 25.45 32.10 0.58
N ARG A 24 24.63 32.95 1.21
CA ARG A 24 24.51 34.38 0.91
C ARG A 24 25.65 35.24 1.48
N ASP A 25 26.44 34.71 2.40
CA ASP A 25 27.52 35.44 3.07
C ASP A 25 28.71 35.72 2.13
N SER A 26 28.75 35.09 0.95
CA SER A 26 29.71 35.45 -0.10
C SER A 26 29.15 35.21 -1.50
N LYS A 27 29.62 35.99 -2.49
CA LYS A 27 29.26 35.80 -3.91
C LYS A 27 29.67 34.40 -4.40
N LEU A 28 30.84 33.92 -3.99
CA LEU A 28 31.37 32.61 -4.36
C LEU A 28 30.43 31.48 -3.92
N THR A 29 30.07 31.44 -2.64
CA THR A 29 29.17 30.40 -2.10
C THR A 29 27.77 30.47 -2.68
N ARG A 30 27.32 31.67 -3.12
CA ARG A 30 26.04 31.82 -3.80
C ARG A 30 26.05 31.25 -5.21
N ILE A 31 27.14 31.47 -5.96
CA ILE A 31 27.32 30.88 -7.29
C ILE A 31 27.45 29.35 -7.19
N LEU A 32 28.18 28.87 -6.18
CA LEU A 32 28.42 27.44 -5.96
C LEU A 32 27.28 26.71 -5.25
N GLN A 33 26.17 27.37 -4.92
CA GLN A 33 25.06 26.76 -4.19
C GLN A 33 24.53 25.48 -4.88
N PRO A 34 24.35 25.41 -6.21
CA PRO A 34 23.95 24.16 -6.87
C PRO A 34 24.98 23.04 -6.72
N ALA A 35 26.27 23.39 -6.69
CA ALA A 35 27.38 22.45 -6.54
C ALA A 35 27.56 21.91 -5.11
N LEU A 36 27.05 22.63 -4.11
CA LEU A 36 27.26 22.32 -2.69
C LEU A 36 25.93 22.00 -2.02
N GLY A 37 25.43 20.77 -2.17
CA GLY A 37 24.16 20.31 -1.62
C GLY A 37 22.93 20.55 -2.50
N GLY A 38 23.13 20.81 -3.80
CA GLY A 38 22.05 21.06 -4.77
C GLY A 38 22.05 20.10 -5.96
N ASN A 39 21.47 20.54 -7.07
CA ASN A 39 21.43 19.79 -8.33
C ASN A 39 22.72 19.98 -9.15
N ALA A 40 23.77 19.22 -8.80
CA ALA A 40 24.98 19.10 -9.62
C ALA A 40 25.83 17.88 -9.20
N ASN A 41 26.50 17.25 -10.17
CA ASN A 41 27.58 16.31 -9.88
C ASN A 41 28.88 17.09 -9.65
N THR A 42 29.36 17.10 -8.41
CA THR A 42 30.46 17.98 -8.00
C THR A 42 31.68 17.16 -7.57
N ALA A 43 32.84 17.52 -8.13
CA ALA A 43 34.14 17.02 -7.71
C ALA A 43 35.00 18.19 -7.21
N ILE A 44 35.73 17.98 -6.12
CA ILE A 44 36.62 18.98 -5.52
C ILE A 44 38.04 18.44 -5.54
N ILE A 45 38.95 19.16 -6.19
CA ILE A 45 40.38 18.84 -6.23
C ILE A 45 41.07 19.73 -5.21
N CYS A 46 41.72 19.11 -4.22
CA CYS A 46 42.52 19.81 -3.22
C CYS A 46 44.00 19.69 -3.58
N ASN A 47 44.62 20.80 -3.96
CA ASN A 47 46.04 20.86 -4.26
C ASN A 47 46.83 21.08 -2.96
N ILE A 48 47.77 20.19 -2.67
CA ILE A 48 48.61 20.24 -1.47
C ILE A 48 50.09 20.27 -1.84
N THR A 49 50.94 20.64 -0.89
CA THR A 49 52.40 20.62 -1.02
C THR A 49 53.01 19.71 0.05
N LEU A 50 54.13 19.06 -0.30
CA LEU A 50 54.90 18.20 0.60
C LEU A 50 55.96 18.98 1.41
N ALA A 51 56.11 20.28 1.15
CA ALA A 51 57.09 21.10 1.87
C ALA A 51 56.69 21.26 3.34
N GLN A 52 57.62 20.94 4.26
CA GLN A 52 57.37 20.96 5.70
C GLN A 52 56.91 22.34 6.21
N VAL A 53 57.38 23.42 5.59
CA VAL A 53 57.00 24.80 5.91
C VAL A 53 55.51 25.08 5.71
N HIS A 54 54.79 24.24 4.97
CA HIS A 54 53.37 24.36 4.67
C HIS A 54 52.54 23.21 5.26
N ALA A 55 53.10 22.43 6.20
CA ALA A 55 52.42 21.27 6.77
C ALA A 55 51.05 21.62 7.38
N ASP A 56 50.92 22.78 8.04
CA ASP A 56 49.67 23.23 8.65
C ASP A 56 48.58 23.59 7.61
N GLU A 57 48.99 24.17 6.48
CA GLU A 57 48.09 24.48 5.36
C GLU A 57 47.64 23.22 4.62
N THR A 58 48.58 22.29 4.41
CA THR A 58 48.27 20.95 3.87
C THR A 58 47.29 20.22 4.77
N LYS A 59 47.49 20.23 6.10
CA LYS A 59 46.56 19.65 7.08
C LYS A 59 45.18 20.31 6.99
N SER A 60 45.12 21.64 6.93
CA SER A 60 43.86 22.39 6.83
C SER A 60 43.10 22.05 5.54
N SER A 61 43.81 21.91 4.42
CA SER A 61 43.26 21.52 3.12
C SER A 61 42.70 20.10 3.14
N LEU A 62 43.42 19.15 3.74
CA LEU A 62 42.95 17.76 3.89
C LEU A 62 41.73 17.65 4.83
N GLN A 63 41.70 18.44 5.91
CA GLN A 63 40.53 18.50 6.79
C GLN A 63 39.30 19.07 6.08
N PHE A 64 39.48 20.09 5.24
CA PHE A 64 38.43 20.60 4.38
C PHE A 64 37.94 19.52 3.40
N ALA A 65 38.86 18.82 2.72
CA ALA A 65 38.54 17.74 1.79
C ALA A 65 37.73 16.63 2.47
N SER A 66 38.13 16.21 3.67
CA SER A 66 37.43 15.18 4.45
C SER A 66 35.98 15.59 4.78
N ARG A 67 35.73 16.87 5.10
CA ARG A 67 34.38 17.38 5.33
C ARG A 67 33.59 17.46 4.02
N ALA A 68 34.21 17.99 2.98
CA ALA A 68 33.59 18.13 1.66
C ALA A 68 33.14 16.79 1.07
N LEU A 69 33.90 15.72 1.30
CA LEU A 69 33.55 14.37 0.86
C LEU A 69 32.23 13.84 1.45
N ARG A 70 31.81 14.33 2.62
CA ARG A 70 30.54 13.95 3.26
C ARG A 70 29.34 14.75 2.77
N VAL A 71 29.54 15.79 1.97
CA VAL A 71 28.45 16.59 1.41
C VAL A 71 27.77 15.78 0.30
N THR A 72 26.46 15.61 0.43
CA THR A 72 25.64 14.88 -0.55
C THR A 72 24.87 15.85 -1.43
N ASN A 73 24.92 15.64 -2.74
CA ASN A 73 24.13 16.37 -3.73
C ASN A 73 22.97 15.52 -4.24
N CYS A 74 21.88 16.17 -4.65
CA CYS A 74 20.73 15.54 -5.29
C CYS A 74 20.71 15.97 -6.75
N ALA A 75 21.52 15.30 -7.57
CA ALA A 75 21.63 15.60 -9.00
C ALA A 75 20.45 15.01 -9.78
N GLU A 76 19.80 15.85 -10.58
CA GLU A 76 18.66 15.54 -11.43
C GLU A 76 18.90 16.03 -12.85
N ILE A 77 18.33 15.33 -13.83
CA ILE A 77 18.43 15.70 -15.24
C ILE A 77 17.61 16.97 -15.46
N ASN A 78 18.27 18.03 -15.94
CA ASN A 78 17.61 19.29 -16.30
C ASN A 78 16.88 19.15 -17.63
N GLU A 79 15.71 18.51 -17.64
CA GLU A 79 14.84 18.42 -18.81
C GLU A 79 14.17 19.77 -19.07
N ILE A 80 14.55 20.44 -20.16
CA ILE A 80 13.79 21.59 -20.68
C ILE A 80 12.67 21.05 -21.54
N LEU A 81 11.55 20.72 -20.90
CA LEU A 81 10.32 20.35 -21.61
C LEU A 81 9.70 21.64 -22.17
N THR A 82 9.53 21.71 -23.49
CA THR A 82 8.64 22.71 -24.08
C THR A 82 7.22 22.46 -23.55
N ASP A 83 6.41 23.50 -23.42
CA ASP A 83 5.02 23.39 -22.94
C ASP A 83 4.23 22.31 -23.69
N ALA A 84 4.47 22.17 -25.00
CA ALA A 84 3.90 21.13 -25.85
C ALA A 84 4.33 19.72 -25.44
N ALA A 85 5.61 19.51 -25.08
CA ALA A 85 6.12 18.22 -24.61
C ALA A 85 5.59 17.87 -23.21
N LEU A 86 5.47 18.87 -22.32
CA LEU A 86 4.88 18.70 -21.00
C LEU A 86 3.39 18.30 -21.10
N LEU A 87 2.61 19.02 -21.92
CA LEU A 87 1.21 18.71 -22.21
C LEU A 87 1.04 17.29 -22.78
N LYS A 88 1.93 16.87 -23.69
CA LYS A 88 1.90 15.52 -24.26
C LYS A 88 2.18 14.45 -23.20
N ARG A 89 3.15 14.67 -22.32
CA ARG A 89 3.48 13.75 -21.22
C ARG A 89 2.32 13.63 -20.23
N GLN A 90 1.74 14.75 -19.81
CA GLN A 90 0.59 14.79 -18.91
C GLN A 90 -0.64 14.09 -19.52
N ARG A 91 -0.94 14.33 -20.80
CA ARG A 91 -2.04 13.63 -21.50
C ARG A 91 -1.84 12.12 -21.51
N LYS A 92 -0.61 11.66 -21.76
CA LYS A 92 -0.27 10.24 -21.74
C LYS A 92 -0.45 9.64 -20.34
N GLU A 93 0.00 10.34 -19.30
CA GLU A 93 -0.15 9.89 -17.91
C GLU A 93 -1.63 9.81 -17.49
N ILE A 94 -2.46 10.79 -17.89
CA ILE A 94 -3.91 10.75 -17.68
C ILE A 94 -4.54 9.54 -18.39
N GLU A 95 -4.13 9.25 -19.62
CA GLU A 95 -4.65 8.11 -20.38
C GLU A 95 -4.29 6.77 -19.72
N GLU A 96 -3.03 6.61 -19.30
CA GLU A 96 -2.57 5.41 -18.59
C GLU A 96 -3.31 5.21 -17.26
N LEU A 97 -3.50 6.28 -16.47
CA LEU A 97 -4.24 6.21 -15.21
C LEU A 97 -5.71 5.88 -15.41
N ARG A 98 -6.36 6.46 -16.44
CA ARG A 98 -7.74 6.13 -16.81
C ARG A 98 -7.89 4.68 -17.24
N ALA A 99 -6.93 4.15 -18.00
CA ALA A 99 -6.92 2.75 -18.39
C ALA A 99 -6.81 1.82 -17.17
N LYS A 100 -5.92 2.12 -16.22
CA LYS A 100 -5.78 1.36 -14.97
C LYS A 100 -7.07 1.37 -14.14
N LEU A 101 -7.71 2.53 -14.00
CA LEU A 101 -8.99 2.65 -13.28
C LEU A 101 -10.10 1.83 -13.95
N LYS A 102 -10.20 1.87 -15.27
CA LYS A 102 -11.20 1.10 -16.01
C LYS A 102 -11.00 -0.40 -15.82
N ASN A 103 -9.76 -0.88 -15.91
CA ASN A 103 -9.45 -2.30 -15.72
C ASN A 103 -9.77 -2.75 -14.29
N SER A 104 -9.38 -1.96 -13.28
CA SER A 104 -9.68 -2.27 -11.87
C SER A 104 -11.18 -2.26 -11.57
N GLN A 105 -11.97 -1.37 -12.19
CA GLN A 105 -13.43 -1.41 -12.08
C GLN A 105 -14.02 -2.66 -12.73
N SER A 106 -13.56 -3.03 -13.93
CA SER A 106 -14.04 -4.24 -14.61
C SER A 106 -13.76 -5.52 -13.82
N GLU A 107 -12.57 -5.66 -13.24
CA GLU A 107 -12.22 -6.81 -12.40
C GLU A 107 -13.12 -6.90 -11.16
N HIS A 108 -13.39 -5.78 -10.49
CA HIS A 108 -14.25 -5.75 -9.31
C HIS A 108 -15.72 -6.10 -9.66
N LEU A 109 -16.24 -5.63 -10.79
CA LEU A 109 -17.59 -5.99 -11.23
C LEU A 109 -17.73 -7.48 -11.53
N ASP A 110 -16.72 -8.10 -12.16
CA ASP A 110 -16.75 -9.54 -12.47
C ASP A 110 -16.71 -10.39 -11.19
N GLU A 111 -15.95 -9.96 -10.18
CA GLU A 111 -15.86 -10.63 -8.88
C GLU A 111 -17.20 -10.54 -8.11
N ASP A 112 -17.85 -9.36 -8.11
CA ASP A 112 -19.16 -9.17 -7.49
C ASP A 112 -20.25 -10.00 -8.16
N VAL A 113 -20.24 -10.08 -9.50
CA VAL A 113 -21.19 -10.90 -10.27
C VAL A 113 -20.99 -12.39 -9.97
N LEU A 114 -19.75 -12.87 -9.88
CA LEU A 114 -19.44 -14.24 -9.49
C LEU A 114 -19.89 -14.55 -8.07
N HIS A 115 -19.61 -13.66 -7.12
CA HIS A 115 -20.03 -13.82 -5.73
C HIS A 115 -21.56 -13.89 -5.60
N LEU A 116 -22.28 -12.98 -6.26
CA LEU A 116 -23.73 -12.96 -6.23
C LEU A 116 -24.32 -14.24 -6.83
N ARG A 117 -23.75 -14.73 -7.94
CA ARG A 117 -24.18 -15.98 -8.57
C ARG A 117 -23.98 -17.19 -7.66
N ASN A 118 -22.84 -17.29 -6.98
CA ASN A 118 -22.57 -18.36 -6.02
C ASN A 118 -23.53 -18.31 -4.82
N THR A 119 -23.78 -17.11 -4.30
CA THR A 119 -24.71 -16.91 -3.18
C THR A 119 -26.13 -17.34 -3.55
N LEU A 120 -26.58 -16.98 -4.76
CA LEU A 120 -27.90 -17.35 -5.25
C LEU A 120 -28.04 -18.88 -5.38
N LEU A 121 -27.02 -19.55 -5.94
CA LEU A 121 -26.97 -21.00 -6.08
C LEU A 121 -27.04 -21.72 -4.73
N GLN A 122 -26.30 -21.23 -3.72
CA GLN A 122 -26.35 -21.77 -2.36
C GLN A 122 -27.74 -21.62 -1.75
N SER A 123 -28.40 -20.47 -1.97
CA SER A 123 -29.75 -20.23 -1.47
C SER A 123 -30.79 -21.15 -2.10
N GLU A 124 -30.64 -21.49 -3.39
CA GLU A 124 -31.52 -22.43 -4.09
C GLU A 124 -31.35 -23.86 -3.54
N LEU A 125 -30.11 -24.32 -3.37
CA LEU A 125 -29.81 -25.62 -2.79
C LEU A 125 -30.34 -25.77 -1.36
N GLU A 126 -30.20 -24.74 -0.53
CA GLU A 126 -30.70 -24.78 0.85
C GLU A 126 -32.23 -24.79 0.89
N LYS A 127 -32.91 -24.05 0.00
CA LYS A 127 -34.38 -24.10 -0.13
C LYS A 127 -34.85 -25.50 -0.54
N GLU A 128 -34.16 -26.13 -1.48
CA GLU A 128 -34.49 -27.48 -1.95
C GLU A 128 -34.29 -28.51 -0.84
N ARG A 129 -33.20 -28.39 -0.08
CA ARG A 129 -32.93 -29.22 1.10
C ARG A 129 -34.01 -29.08 2.18
N ILE A 130 -34.37 -27.84 2.54
CA ILE A 130 -35.42 -27.56 3.53
C ILE A 130 -36.76 -28.13 3.06
N ALA A 131 -37.08 -28.01 1.76
CA ALA A 131 -38.33 -28.55 1.21
C ALA A 131 -38.40 -30.08 1.34
N LEU A 132 -37.30 -30.78 1.07
CA LEU A 132 -37.21 -32.24 1.25
C LEU A 132 -37.37 -32.64 2.72
N GLU A 133 -36.68 -31.96 3.63
CA GLU A 133 -36.75 -32.24 5.07
C GLU A 133 -38.17 -32.04 5.62
N LEU A 134 -38.86 -30.99 5.17
CA LEU A 134 -40.26 -30.72 5.52
C LEU A 134 -41.21 -31.82 4.99
N GLU A 135 -40.94 -32.36 3.80
CA GLU A 135 -41.74 -33.44 3.21
C GLU A 135 -41.57 -34.77 3.96
N GLU A 136 -40.34 -35.08 4.38
CA GLU A 136 -40.04 -36.25 5.22
C GLU A 136 -40.72 -36.16 6.59
N GLU A 137 -40.63 -35.00 7.24
CA GLU A 137 -41.26 -34.77 8.55
C GLU A 137 -42.79 -34.89 8.45
N ARG A 138 -43.39 -34.37 7.37
CA ARG A 138 -44.82 -34.50 7.11
C ARG A 138 -45.24 -35.97 6.93
N LYS A 139 -44.48 -36.75 6.16
CA LYS A 139 -44.72 -38.20 5.98
C LYS A 139 -44.61 -38.96 7.31
N ALA A 140 -43.60 -38.64 8.12
CA ALA A 140 -43.40 -39.26 9.44
C ALA A 140 -44.57 -38.94 10.40
N LYS A 141 -45.05 -37.69 10.39
CA LYS A 141 -46.20 -37.26 11.20
C LYS A 141 -47.49 -37.97 10.79
N GLU A 142 -47.78 -38.05 9.48
CA GLU A 142 -48.92 -38.79 8.94
C GLU A 142 -48.87 -40.29 9.33
N GLN A 143 -47.70 -40.92 9.30
CA GLN A 143 -47.55 -42.31 9.76
C GLN A 143 -47.80 -42.47 11.26
N ARG A 144 -47.34 -41.52 12.08
CA ARG A 144 -47.52 -41.54 13.53
C ARG A 144 -48.99 -41.38 13.92
N GLU A 145 -49.73 -40.48 13.25
CA GLU A 145 -51.17 -40.33 13.43
C GLU A 145 -51.94 -41.60 13.06
N LYS A 146 -51.62 -42.24 11.93
CA LYS A 146 -52.23 -43.53 11.55
C LYS A 146 -52.00 -44.62 12.60
N ARG A 147 -50.79 -44.71 13.17
CA ARG A 147 -50.46 -45.67 14.25
C ARG A 147 -51.25 -45.39 15.52
N LEU A 148 -51.35 -44.13 15.94
CA LEU A 148 -52.14 -43.71 17.11
C LEU A 148 -53.61 -44.07 16.94
N LEU A 149 -54.18 -43.79 15.76
CA LEU A 149 -55.57 -44.14 15.46
C LEU A 149 -55.82 -45.67 15.51
N GLN A 150 -54.88 -46.47 15.01
CA GLN A 150 -54.96 -47.94 15.13
C GLN A 150 -54.86 -48.42 16.58
N GLN A 151 -53.99 -47.83 17.40
CA GLN A 151 -53.87 -48.17 18.82
C GLN A 151 -55.14 -47.79 19.59
N ALA A 152 -55.71 -46.61 19.35
CA ALA A 152 -56.96 -46.17 19.96
C ALA A 152 -58.10 -47.15 19.67
N LYS A 153 -58.26 -47.57 18.39
CA LYS A 153 -59.24 -48.60 18.00
C LYS A 153 -59.02 -49.94 18.72
N LYS A 154 -57.76 -50.37 18.91
CA LYS A 154 -57.44 -51.60 19.66
C LYS A 154 -57.81 -51.49 21.15
N ILE A 155 -57.53 -50.34 21.77
CA ILE A 155 -57.87 -50.08 23.18
C ILE A 155 -59.39 -50.10 23.36
N GLU A 156 -60.13 -49.41 22.48
CA GLU A 156 -61.60 -49.40 22.50
C GLU A 156 -62.19 -50.82 22.38
N ASN A 157 -61.66 -51.63 21.47
CA ASN A 157 -62.11 -52.99 21.25
C ASN A 157 -61.76 -53.94 22.42
N LEU A 158 -60.61 -53.73 23.09
CA LEU A 158 -60.27 -54.47 24.31
C LEU A 158 -61.12 -54.02 25.50
N SER A 159 -61.43 -52.73 25.61
CA SER A 159 -62.30 -52.19 26.65
C SER A 159 -63.73 -52.73 26.54
N SER A 160 -64.25 -52.91 25.33
CA SER A 160 -65.57 -53.53 25.12
C SER A 160 -65.60 -55.02 25.46
N LEU A 161 -64.48 -55.74 25.28
CA LEU A 161 -64.32 -57.13 25.70
C LEU A 161 -64.28 -57.27 27.24
N VAL A 162 -63.54 -56.39 27.92
CA VAL A 162 -63.44 -56.41 29.40
C VAL A 162 -64.77 -56.04 30.07
N LEU A 163 -65.53 -55.10 29.52
CA LEU A 163 -66.83 -54.68 30.05
C LEU A 163 -67.96 -55.73 29.86
N ASN A 164 -67.78 -56.71 28.99
CA ASN A 164 -68.76 -57.78 28.73
C ASN A 164 -68.38 -59.12 29.40
N SER A 165 -67.43 -59.12 30.35
CA SER A 165 -66.86 -60.32 30.98
C SER A 165 -67.26 -60.56 32.46
N GLU A 166 -68.24 -59.84 33.01
CA GLU A 166 -68.88 -60.13 34.32
C GLU A 166 -70.36 -60.50 34.14
#